data_AF-A0A8B8FJU4-F1
#
_entry.id   AF-A0A8B8FJU4-F1
#
_cell.length_a   1.000
_cell.length_b   1.000
_cell.length_c   1.000
_cell.angle_alpha   90.00
_cell.angle_beta   90.00
_cell.angle_gamma   90.00
#
_symmetry.space_group_name_H-M   'P 1'
#
loop_
_entity.id
_entity.type
_entity.pdbx_description
1 polymer ?
#
loop_
_entity_poly.entity_id
_entity_poly.type
_entity_poly.pdbx_seq_one_letter_code
_entity_poly.pdbx_strand_id
1 'polypeptide(L)'
;MSKIFSESGIIKQKKVPRRTILRSLYDREINGTKIRMNCVKATYQTVYPNCTIINVEKPPCYLRKFTPDGRHFIAFSHDQTSIEVYDYLGCSMAANLLKNYEGNCIGQNNEGDNVRKRIFERLFKLRYRIRVSPEGEQLNRECSLFTENGHYAVVGSAAAIPEDIRPQFYEIYTNNEAVSPNPLLPLEDYTIHLVNLNIGAVSHYLNFKSDKIFLSHNQGLYLFNNTLAVLSVQHQIIHVYKIIRNSFCLVRKIGRFCYEDDHLLVTSVYTIMNRAMYRPFRENSINGLKHKLMVFLYKKSERESKRSGSQYPLRKFYQYFNQFLSLRMWKMQLLDEEHILIRYASEEVATIKIQEPNTQASFFMVYNMATTTVLEVFENTSDELLKIYEHFCDNFRNSYINPEGFMPCSPANNIHSWESHQKFKNTIINAKFGGTMEANKRILGQLPVAAQSFTSSPYLDTSLYSYDEKWVSPMERPKVVDFIQGNQDY
;
A
#
# COMPACT_ATOMS: atom_id res chain seq x y z
N MET A 1 -20.14 1.71 -17.03
CA MET A 1 -20.62 3.08 -16.77
C MET A 1 -20.86 3.86 -18.08
N SER A 2 -21.48 3.24 -19.10
CA SER A 2 -21.54 3.78 -20.48
C SER A 2 -22.88 4.40 -20.88
N LYS A 3 -23.78 4.75 -19.94
CA LYS A 3 -25.11 5.31 -20.26
C LYS A 3 -25.55 6.46 -19.33
N ILE A 4 -24.64 7.36 -18.96
CA ILE A 4 -25.02 8.62 -18.28
C ILE A 4 -24.22 9.80 -18.86
N PHE A 5 -24.17 9.90 -20.19
CA PHE A 5 -23.83 11.16 -20.84
C PHE A 5 -25.10 11.64 -21.55
N SER A 6 -25.84 12.51 -20.88
CA SER A 6 -26.85 13.35 -21.54
C SER A 6 -26.16 14.65 -21.99
N GLU A 7 -26.26 14.95 -23.28
CA GLU A 7 -25.70 16.10 -24.02
C GLU A 7 -26.21 17.50 -23.59
N SER A 8 -26.50 17.72 -22.31
CA SER A 8 -26.79 19.05 -21.78
C SER A 8 -26.13 19.20 -20.42
N GLY A 9 -25.10 20.05 -20.38
CA GLY A 9 -24.29 20.36 -19.19
C GLY A 9 -25.03 21.17 -18.13
N ILE A 10 -26.23 20.75 -17.74
CA ILE A 10 -26.94 21.25 -16.58
C ILE A 10 -26.94 20.12 -15.55
N ILE A 11 -25.97 20.17 -14.64
CA ILE A 11 -25.99 19.34 -13.43
C ILE A 11 -27.23 19.78 -12.64
N LYS A 12 -28.33 19.05 -12.77
CA LYS A 12 -29.50 19.27 -11.90
C LYS A 12 -29.02 19.11 -10.47
N GLN A 13 -29.03 20.20 -9.70
CA GLN A 13 -28.81 20.13 -8.26
C GLN A 13 -29.72 19.05 -7.71
N LYS A 14 -29.12 17.96 -7.23
CA LYS A 14 -29.86 16.86 -6.64
C LYS A 14 -30.51 17.43 -5.39
N LYS A 15 -31.82 17.65 -5.39
CA LYS A 15 -32.55 18.02 -4.17
C LYS A 15 -32.25 16.94 -3.15
N VAL A 16 -31.44 17.25 -2.14
CA VAL A 16 -31.16 16.33 -1.05
C VAL A 16 -32.50 16.18 -0.31
N PRO A 17 -33.15 15.01 -0.37
CA PRO A 17 -34.41 14.83 0.33
C PRO A 17 -34.13 14.99 1.83
N ARG A 18 -34.99 15.73 2.55
CA ARG A 18 -34.93 15.75 4.02
C ARG A 18 -35.20 14.34 4.52
N ARG A 19 -34.15 13.64 4.94
CA ARG A 19 -34.23 12.29 5.51
C ARG A 19 -34.18 12.43 7.03
N THR A 20 -35.10 11.76 7.71
CA THR A 20 -35.01 11.53 9.16
C THR A 20 -34.29 10.23 9.42
N ILE A 21 -33.75 10.04 10.63
CA ILE A 21 -33.13 8.77 11.01
C ILE A 21 -34.11 7.61 10.90
N LEU A 22 -35.37 7.81 11.31
CA LEU A 22 -36.43 6.81 11.23
C LEU A 22 -36.68 6.36 9.78
N ARG A 23 -36.78 7.31 8.85
CA ARG A 23 -36.99 6.99 7.44
C ARG A 23 -35.78 6.29 6.83
N SER A 24 -34.58 6.68 7.22
CA SER A 24 -33.34 6.03 6.75
C SER A 24 -33.22 4.59 7.26
N LEU A 25 -33.62 4.33 8.51
CA LEU A 25 -33.69 2.98 9.08
C LEU A 25 -34.75 2.12 8.39
N TYR A 26 -35.95 2.68 8.17
CA TYR A 26 -37.03 2.02 7.45
C TYR A 26 -36.63 1.65 6.01
N ASP A 27 -36.01 2.60 5.29
CA ASP A 27 -35.49 2.36 3.94
C ASP A 27 -34.38 1.30 3.92
N ARG A 28 -33.55 1.22 4.98
CA ARG A 28 -32.51 0.18 5.13
C ARG A 28 -33.12 -1.20 5.36
N GLU A 29 -34.17 -1.29 6.17
CA GLU A 29 -34.85 -2.55 6.49
C GLU A 29 -35.63 -3.10 5.28
N ILE A 30 -36.27 -2.24 4.51
CA ILE A 30 -37.14 -2.64 3.40
C ILE A 30 -36.37 -2.97 2.12
N ASN A 31 -35.35 -2.18 1.78
CA ASN A 31 -34.68 -2.31 0.48
C ASN A 31 -33.65 -3.46 0.42
N GLY A 32 -33.49 -4.21 1.52
CA GLY A 32 -32.66 -5.41 1.58
C GLY A 32 -31.19 -5.20 1.17
N THR A 33 -30.51 -6.30 0.83
CA THR A 33 -29.07 -6.34 0.53
C THR A 33 -28.67 -5.70 -0.80
N LYS A 34 -29.57 -5.62 -1.80
CA LYS A 34 -29.25 -5.14 -3.16
C LYS A 34 -28.99 -3.64 -3.27
N ILE A 35 -29.48 -2.82 -2.33
CA ILE A 35 -29.30 -1.34 -2.31
C ILE A 35 -28.50 -0.90 -1.07
N ARG A 36 -27.92 -1.85 -0.32
CA ARG A 36 -27.29 -1.61 0.99
C ARG A 36 -26.28 -0.47 0.97
N MET A 37 -25.42 -0.38 -0.04
CA MET A 37 -24.37 0.66 -0.07
C MET A 37 -24.92 2.08 -0.20
N ASN A 38 -25.91 2.31 -1.08
CA ASN A 38 -26.52 3.63 -1.24
C ASN A 38 -27.41 4.00 -0.04
N CYS A 39 -28.11 3.02 0.54
CA CYS A 39 -28.91 3.22 1.75
C CYS A 39 -28.02 3.51 2.97
N VAL A 40 -26.90 2.81 3.13
CA VAL A 40 -25.91 3.03 4.20
C VAL A 40 -25.29 4.42 4.05
N LYS A 41 -24.79 4.78 2.86
CA LYS A 41 -24.28 6.14 2.57
C LYS A 41 -25.31 7.21 2.91
N ALA A 42 -26.56 7.03 2.50
CA ALA A 42 -27.61 7.99 2.79
C ALA A 42 -27.97 8.07 4.29
N THR A 43 -27.81 6.99 5.04
CA THR A 43 -28.05 6.99 6.50
C THR A 43 -27.03 7.88 7.21
N TYR A 44 -25.77 7.88 6.77
CA TYR A 44 -24.75 8.76 7.34
C TYR A 44 -25.09 10.25 7.19
N GLN A 45 -25.88 10.67 6.18
CA GLN A 45 -26.38 12.05 6.09
C GLN A 45 -27.24 12.47 7.30
N THR A 46 -27.78 11.51 8.05
CA THR A 46 -28.58 11.75 9.26
C THR A 46 -27.82 11.45 10.55
N VAL A 47 -26.62 10.86 10.46
CA VAL A 47 -25.78 10.48 11.60
C VAL A 47 -24.54 11.36 11.61
N TYR A 48 -24.54 12.37 12.46
CA TYR A 48 -23.43 13.30 12.64
C TYR A 48 -22.90 13.22 14.08
N PRO A 49 -21.60 13.50 14.28
CA PRO A 49 -21.03 13.58 15.62
C PRO A 49 -21.75 14.68 16.41
N ASN A 50 -22.19 14.34 17.63
CA ASN A 50 -22.87 15.25 18.54
C ASN A 50 -21.90 16.11 19.36
N CYS A 51 -20.69 15.61 19.61
CA CYS A 51 -19.67 16.28 20.40
C CYS A 51 -18.28 15.92 19.86
N THR A 52 -17.37 16.90 19.81
CA THR A 52 -15.95 16.69 19.48
C THR A 52 -15.10 16.90 20.73
N ILE A 53 -14.28 15.93 21.09
CA ILE A 53 -13.38 16.01 22.25
C ILE A 53 -11.95 16.12 21.72
N ILE A 54 -11.27 17.21 22.08
CA ILE A 54 -9.92 17.51 21.63
C ILE A 54 -8.94 17.22 22.77
N ASN A 55 -7.70 16.86 22.43
CA ASN A 55 -6.63 16.58 23.39
C ASN A 55 -7.02 15.50 24.41
N VAL A 56 -7.61 14.40 23.91
CA VAL A 56 -7.92 13.22 24.71
C VAL A 56 -6.63 12.64 25.29
N GLU A 57 -6.62 12.39 26.60
CA GLU A 57 -5.50 11.68 27.22
C GLU A 57 -5.55 10.21 26.80
N LYS A 58 -4.41 9.70 26.33
CA LYS A 58 -4.27 8.33 25.87
C LYS A 58 -3.13 7.65 26.62
N PRO A 59 -3.17 6.31 26.76
CA PRO A 59 -2.05 5.56 27.33
C PRO A 59 -0.75 5.80 26.52
N PRO A 60 0.43 5.55 27.11
CA PRO A 60 1.73 5.69 26.44
C PRO A 60 1.90 4.60 25.37
N CYS A 61 1.27 4.82 24.23
CA CYS A 61 1.25 3.94 23.08
C CYS A 61 1.08 4.75 21.78
N TYR A 62 1.44 4.12 20.67
CA TYR A 62 1.24 4.64 19.31
C TYR A 62 -0.01 4.03 18.72
N LEU A 63 -1.09 4.79 18.71
CA LEU A 63 -2.36 4.38 18.12
C LEU A 63 -2.20 4.20 16.62
N ARG A 64 -2.69 3.09 16.07
CA ARG A 64 -2.45 2.75 14.65
C ARG A 64 -3.69 2.79 13.78
N LYS A 65 -4.59 1.81 13.90
CA LYS A 65 -5.85 1.73 13.14
C LYS A 65 -6.77 0.64 13.72
N PHE A 66 -8.02 0.67 13.30
CA PHE A 66 -8.99 -0.38 13.56
C PHE A 66 -8.73 -1.62 12.71
N THR A 67 -9.17 -2.78 13.20
CA THR A 67 -9.33 -3.98 12.39
C THR A 67 -10.40 -3.77 11.31
N PRO A 68 -10.39 -4.53 10.20
CA PRO A 68 -11.37 -4.37 9.11
C PRO A 68 -12.83 -4.47 9.53
N ASP A 69 -13.12 -5.24 10.58
CA ASP A 69 -14.46 -5.41 11.16
C ASP A 69 -14.85 -4.29 12.16
N GLY A 70 -13.94 -3.37 12.46
CA GLY A 70 -14.16 -2.23 13.36
C GLY A 70 -14.30 -2.59 14.84
N ARG A 71 -14.12 -3.86 15.22
CA ARG A 71 -14.32 -4.32 16.61
C ARG A 71 -13.13 -4.08 17.51
N HIS A 72 -11.92 -4.16 16.94
CA HIS A 72 -10.68 -3.98 17.68
C HIS A 72 -9.91 -2.77 17.18
N PHE A 73 -9.23 -2.12 18.11
CA PHE A 73 -8.31 -1.03 17.83
C PHE A 73 -6.90 -1.43 18.22
N ILE A 74 -5.97 -1.30 17.27
CA ILE A 74 -4.58 -1.72 17.47
C ILE A 74 -3.70 -0.51 17.78
N ALA A 75 -2.83 -0.66 18.77
CA ALA A 75 -1.76 0.26 19.08
C ALA A 75 -0.44 -0.49 19.28
N PHE A 76 0.68 0.22 19.13
CA PHE A 76 2.00 -0.28 19.51
C PHE A 76 2.39 0.31 20.85
N SER A 77 3.02 -0.49 21.70
CA SER A 77 3.56 0.00 22.97
C SER A 77 4.62 1.08 22.74
N HIS A 78 4.85 1.93 23.75
CA HIS A 78 5.83 3.02 23.65
C HIS A 78 7.25 2.52 23.32
N ASP A 79 7.64 1.37 23.87
CA ASP A 79 8.92 0.70 23.63
C ASP A 79 8.98 -0.07 22.31
N GLN A 80 7.89 -0.12 21.52
CA GLN A 80 7.80 -0.80 20.23
C GLN A 80 8.11 -2.31 20.29
N THR A 81 7.91 -2.95 21.44
CA THR A 81 8.11 -4.40 21.58
C THR A 81 6.81 -5.18 21.50
N SER A 82 5.70 -4.51 21.79
CA SER A 82 4.41 -5.15 22.04
C SER A 82 3.29 -4.51 21.24
N ILE A 83 2.31 -5.32 20.85
CA ILE A 83 1.05 -4.87 20.29
C ILE A 83 0.01 -4.82 21.40
N GLU A 84 -0.71 -3.72 21.48
CA GLU A 84 -1.86 -3.54 22.36
C GLU A 84 -3.14 -3.62 21.53
N VAL A 85 -4.02 -4.55 21.91
CA VAL A 85 -5.31 -4.78 21.27
C VAL A 85 -6.40 -4.29 22.21
N TYR A 86 -7.18 -3.31 21.77
CA TYR A 86 -8.29 -2.75 22.52
C TYR A 86 -9.62 -3.19 21.91
N ASP A 87 -10.54 -3.67 22.74
CA ASP A 87 -11.94 -3.84 22.33
C ASP A 87 -12.61 -2.47 22.24
N TYR A 88 -13.29 -2.18 21.13
CA TYR A 88 -14.08 -0.97 20.96
C TYR A 88 -15.50 -1.18 21.49
N LEU A 89 -15.85 -0.46 22.56
CA LEU A 89 -17.13 -0.61 23.25
C LEU A 89 -18.25 0.28 22.68
N GLY A 90 -17.92 1.17 21.73
CA GLY A 90 -18.86 2.05 21.05
C GLY A 90 -19.06 3.41 21.73
N CYS A 91 -19.49 4.40 20.94
CA CYS A 91 -19.74 5.78 21.39
C CYS A 91 -20.83 5.89 22.48
N SER A 92 -21.74 4.91 22.59
CA SER A 92 -22.77 4.89 23.63
C SER A 92 -22.18 4.81 25.04
N MET A 93 -21.02 4.16 25.22
CA MET A 93 -20.34 4.09 26.51
C MET A 93 -19.80 5.45 26.96
N ALA A 94 -19.43 6.30 26.00
CA ALA A 94 -19.02 7.67 26.25
C ALA A 94 -20.21 8.59 26.56
N ALA A 95 -21.43 8.27 26.09
CA ALA A 95 -22.60 9.13 26.29
C ALA A 95 -22.89 9.41 27.77
N ASN A 96 -22.65 8.46 28.66
CA ASN A 96 -22.80 8.66 30.10
C ASN A 96 -21.87 9.74 30.68
N LEU A 97 -20.65 9.89 30.14
CA LEU A 97 -19.73 10.95 30.54
C LEU A 97 -20.17 12.33 30.00
N LEU A 98 -20.94 12.34 28.91
CA LEU A 98 -21.36 13.54 28.21
C LEU A 98 -22.76 14.03 28.60
N LYS A 99 -23.50 13.33 29.45
CA LYS A 99 -24.90 13.66 29.82
C LYS A 99 -25.09 15.08 30.34
N ASN A 100 -24.09 15.62 31.04
CA ASN A 100 -24.17 16.94 31.68
C ASN A 100 -23.45 18.03 30.87
N TYR A 101 -23.00 17.71 29.65
CA TYR A 101 -22.33 18.65 28.76
C TYR A 101 -23.26 19.02 27.61
N GLU A 102 -23.67 20.29 27.56
CA GLU A 102 -24.51 20.83 26.48
C GLU A 102 -23.66 21.39 25.30
N GLY A 103 -22.34 21.42 25.44
CA GLY A 103 -21.41 21.94 24.44
C GLY A 103 -21.08 20.94 23.32
N ASN A 104 -20.96 21.44 22.10
CA ASN A 104 -20.61 20.65 20.91
C ASN A 104 -19.10 20.33 20.81
N CYS A 105 -18.25 21.01 21.58
CA CYS A 105 -16.80 20.79 21.62
C CYS A 105 -16.27 20.88 23.05
N ILE A 106 -15.43 19.92 23.46
CA ILE A 106 -14.78 19.87 24.78
C ILE A 106 -13.26 19.94 24.59
N GLY A 107 -12.59 20.81 25.35
CA GLY A 107 -11.11 20.94 25.37
C GLY A 107 -10.50 22.17 24.70
N GLN A 108 -11.29 23.16 24.28
CA GLN A 108 -10.77 24.47 23.81
C GLN A 108 -10.48 25.44 24.97
N ASN A 109 -11.32 25.44 26.00
CA ASN A 109 -11.05 26.04 27.31
C ASN A 109 -10.76 24.87 28.27
N ASN A 110 -10.07 25.08 29.40
CA ASN A 110 -9.73 24.03 30.39
C ASN A 110 -10.95 23.32 31.06
N GLU A 111 -12.13 23.41 30.45
CA GLU A 111 -13.36 22.73 30.80
C GLU A 111 -13.33 21.27 30.32
N GLY A 112 -13.77 20.35 31.18
CA GLY A 112 -13.95 18.94 30.80
C GLY A 112 -12.73 18.03 30.95
N ASP A 113 -11.75 18.40 31.78
CA ASP A 113 -10.57 17.56 32.10
C ASP A 113 -10.93 16.12 32.48
N ASN A 114 -11.96 15.94 33.29
CA ASN A 114 -12.42 14.61 33.70
C ASN A 114 -12.90 13.77 32.50
N VAL A 115 -13.57 14.40 31.52
CA VAL A 115 -13.99 13.73 30.28
C VAL A 115 -12.77 13.37 29.45
N ARG A 116 -11.84 14.32 29.23
CA ARG A 116 -10.61 14.10 28.45
C ARG A 116 -9.75 12.95 28.98
N LYS A 117 -9.68 12.81 30.31
CA LYS A 117 -8.97 11.75 31.02
C LYS A 117 -9.60 10.37 30.86
N ARG A 118 -10.92 10.29 30.90
CA ARG A 118 -11.65 9.02 31.03
C ARG A 118 -12.26 8.51 29.73
N ILE A 119 -12.41 9.37 28.72
CA ILE A 119 -13.12 9.00 27.49
C ILE A 119 -12.43 7.85 26.75
N PHE A 120 -11.10 7.82 26.72
CA PHE A 120 -10.35 6.75 26.07
C PHE A 120 -10.65 5.39 26.72
N GLU A 121 -10.55 5.30 28.05
CA GLU A 121 -10.82 4.08 28.81
C GLU A 121 -12.29 3.61 28.70
N ARG A 122 -13.23 4.54 28.46
CA ARG A 122 -14.64 4.20 28.24
C ARG A 122 -14.92 3.66 26.84
N LEU A 123 -14.23 4.20 25.83
CA LEU A 123 -14.41 3.76 24.44
C LEU A 123 -13.61 2.49 24.14
N PHE A 124 -12.44 2.35 24.76
CA PHE A 124 -11.45 1.33 24.46
C PHE A 124 -11.07 0.60 25.74
N LYS A 125 -11.32 -0.71 25.77
CA LYS A 125 -10.88 -1.58 26.86
C LYS A 125 -9.70 -2.40 26.38
N LEU A 126 -8.56 -2.32 27.07
CA LEU A 126 -7.41 -3.16 26.75
C LEU A 126 -7.79 -4.64 26.92
N ARG A 127 -7.67 -5.41 25.84
CA ARG A 127 -7.95 -6.85 25.81
C ARG A 127 -6.67 -7.66 25.95
N TYR A 128 -5.69 -7.36 25.10
CA TYR A 128 -4.41 -8.06 25.07
C TYR A 128 -3.25 -7.08 24.97
N ARG A 129 -2.15 -7.41 25.65
CA ARG A 129 -0.83 -6.83 25.42
C ARG A 129 0.09 -7.98 25.01
N ILE A 130 0.40 -8.06 23.73
CA ILE A 130 1.11 -9.16 23.09
C ILE A 130 2.55 -8.74 22.88
N ARG A 131 3.51 -9.37 23.57
CA ARG A 131 4.93 -9.15 23.29
C ARG A 131 5.28 -9.86 21.98
N VAL A 132 5.65 -9.08 20.98
CA VAL A 132 5.93 -9.59 19.62
C VAL A 132 7.42 -9.60 19.33
N SER A 133 8.09 -8.52 19.69
CA SER A 133 9.52 -8.33 19.41
C SER A 133 10.38 -8.98 20.51
N PRO A 134 11.34 -9.86 20.16
CA PRO A 134 12.40 -10.27 21.07
C PRO A 134 13.35 -9.09 21.40
N GLU A 135 14.24 -9.29 22.37
CA GLU A 135 15.20 -8.23 22.77
C GLU A 135 16.13 -7.83 21.62
N GLY A 136 16.24 -6.52 21.36
CA GLY A 136 17.07 -5.95 20.29
C GLY A 136 16.33 -5.65 18.99
N GLU A 137 15.10 -6.15 18.81
CA GLU A 137 14.25 -5.82 17.67
C GLU A 137 13.21 -4.74 18.05
N GLN A 138 12.89 -3.84 17.11
CA GLN A 138 11.82 -2.85 17.27
C GLN A 138 10.74 -3.03 16.21
N LEU A 139 9.47 -3.04 16.63
CA LEU A 139 8.32 -3.03 15.73
C LEU A 139 8.22 -1.71 14.99
N ASN A 140 8.01 -1.78 13.68
CA ASN A 140 7.71 -0.60 12.89
C ASN A 140 6.23 -0.20 13.10
N ARG A 141 6.02 0.96 13.74
CA ARG A 141 4.69 1.50 14.08
C ARG A 141 3.78 1.68 12.87
N GLU A 142 4.33 1.88 11.69
CA GLU A 142 3.56 2.10 10.47
C GLU A 142 3.21 0.80 9.75
N CYS A 143 3.86 -0.30 10.11
CA CYS A 143 3.70 -1.60 9.49
C CYS A 143 2.57 -2.41 10.15
N SER A 144 1.41 -2.45 9.50
CA SER A 144 0.27 -3.25 9.96
C SER A 144 -0.65 -3.61 8.81
N LEU A 145 -0.85 -4.92 8.62
CA LEU A 145 -1.74 -5.49 7.61
C LEU A 145 -2.67 -6.48 8.28
N PHE A 146 -3.96 -6.47 7.92
CA PHE A 146 -4.95 -7.40 8.46
C PHE A 146 -5.47 -8.34 7.39
N THR A 147 -5.71 -9.60 7.74
CA THR A 147 -6.53 -10.47 6.89
C THR A 147 -7.96 -9.94 6.80
N GLU A 148 -8.68 -10.25 5.73
CA GLU A 148 -10.08 -9.78 5.52
C GLU A 148 -11.00 -10.09 6.71
N ASN A 149 -10.82 -11.24 7.34
CA ASN A 149 -11.63 -11.66 8.48
C ASN A 149 -11.28 -10.92 9.79
N GLY A 150 -10.25 -10.05 9.79
CA GLY A 150 -9.77 -9.35 11.00
C GLY A 150 -9.11 -10.25 12.05
N HIS A 151 -8.99 -11.56 11.81
CA HIS A 151 -8.47 -12.52 12.80
C HIS A 151 -6.95 -12.43 12.99
N TYR A 152 -6.22 -12.11 11.93
CA TYR A 152 -4.77 -12.01 11.97
C TYR A 152 -4.29 -10.60 11.61
N ALA A 153 -3.24 -10.19 12.31
CA ALA A 153 -2.44 -9.02 11.98
C ALA A 153 -1.03 -9.46 11.58
N VAL A 154 -0.52 -8.91 10.49
CA VAL A 154 0.88 -9.01 10.07
C VAL A 154 1.57 -7.72 10.44
N VAL A 155 2.64 -7.81 11.22
CA VAL A 155 3.49 -6.69 11.63
C VAL A 155 4.95 -6.99 11.33
N GLY A 156 5.75 -5.96 11.09
CA GLY A 156 7.19 -6.09 10.89
C GLY A 156 7.99 -5.48 12.02
N SER A 157 9.03 -6.16 12.48
CA SER A 157 10.11 -5.61 13.28
C SER A 157 11.42 -5.54 12.47
N ALA A 158 12.31 -4.67 12.92
CA ALA A 158 13.67 -4.56 12.41
C ALA A 158 14.66 -4.55 13.58
N ALA A 159 15.79 -5.21 13.41
CA ALA A 159 16.98 -5.11 14.24
C ALA A 159 18.13 -4.52 13.43
N ALA A 160 18.77 -3.49 13.99
CA ALA A 160 20.00 -2.96 13.42
C ALA A 160 21.13 -3.99 13.59
N ILE A 161 21.92 -4.18 12.53
CA ILE A 161 23.09 -5.05 12.57
C ILE A 161 24.23 -4.27 13.24
N PRO A 162 24.81 -4.77 14.35
CA PRO A 162 25.95 -4.09 15.00
C PRO A 162 27.13 -3.93 14.04
N GLU A 163 27.83 -2.79 14.09
CA GLU A 163 28.95 -2.49 13.18
C GLU A 163 30.10 -3.51 13.26
N ASP A 164 30.27 -4.13 14.44
CA ASP A 164 31.29 -5.16 14.69
C ASP A 164 30.98 -6.48 13.96
N ILE A 165 29.70 -6.75 13.69
CA ILE A 165 29.24 -7.96 13.01
C ILE A 165 28.99 -7.59 11.55
N ARG A 166 30.05 -7.62 10.74
CA ARG A 166 29.89 -7.42 9.29
C ARG A 166 29.30 -8.69 8.65
N PRO A 167 28.13 -8.59 7.99
CA PRO A 167 27.56 -9.74 7.30
C PRO A 167 28.50 -10.22 6.20
N GLN A 168 28.47 -11.53 5.93
CA GLN A 168 29.38 -12.10 4.94
C GLN A 168 29.03 -11.57 3.55
N PHE A 169 30.04 -11.39 2.70
CA PHE A 169 29.85 -10.87 1.33
C PHE A 169 28.75 -11.60 0.56
N TYR A 170 28.71 -12.94 0.65
CA TYR A 170 27.72 -13.75 -0.06
C TYR A 170 26.33 -13.82 0.61
N GLU A 171 26.21 -13.31 1.85
CA GLU A 171 24.90 -13.10 2.49
C GLU A 171 24.27 -11.81 1.98
N ILE A 172 25.07 -10.77 1.73
CA ILE A 172 24.63 -9.49 1.15
C ILE A 172 24.31 -9.65 -0.35
N TYR A 173 25.19 -10.35 -1.08
CA TYR A 173 25.12 -10.53 -2.52
C TYR A 173 24.67 -11.96 -2.86
N THR A 174 23.39 -12.22 -2.68
CA THR A 174 22.80 -13.56 -2.89
C THR A 174 22.62 -13.93 -4.36
N ASN A 175 22.65 -12.96 -5.27
CA ASN A 175 22.62 -13.16 -6.73
C ASN A 175 23.30 -11.98 -7.45
N ASN A 176 23.50 -12.10 -8.76
CA ASN A 176 24.18 -11.10 -9.60
C ASN A 176 23.41 -9.78 -9.81
N GLU A 177 22.14 -9.72 -9.41
CA GLU A 177 21.32 -8.50 -9.45
C GLU A 177 21.14 -7.85 -8.08
N ALA A 178 21.68 -8.45 -7.02
CA ALA A 178 21.66 -7.87 -5.68
C ALA A 178 22.22 -6.44 -5.71
N VAL A 179 21.60 -5.60 -4.90
CA VAL A 179 21.86 -4.16 -4.88
C VAL A 179 23.09 -3.86 -4.03
N SER A 180 23.83 -2.81 -4.36
CA SER A 180 24.97 -2.40 -3.53
C SER A 180 24.48 -1.69 -2.26
N PRO A 181 24.89 -2.13 -1.05
CA PRO A 181 24.54 -1.45 0.18
C PRO A 181 24.99 0.01 0.15
N ASN A 182 24.20 0.89 0.73
CA ASN A 182 24.44 2.32 0.79
C ASN A 182 24.43 2.75 2.26
N PRO A 183 25.35 3.60 2.74
CA PRO A 183 25.28 4.15 4.10
C PRO A 183 23.95 4.83 4.44
N LEU A 184 23.26 5.42 3.45
CA LEU A 184 21.91 6.00 3.62
C LEU A 184 20.82 4.94 3.83
N LEU A 185 21.12 3.68 3.55
CA LEU A 185 20.23 2.53 3.60
C LEU A 185 20.95 1.35 4.25
N PRO A 186 21.11 1.39 5.58
CA PRO A 186 21.73 0.30 6.31
C PRO A 186 20.90 -0.97 6.14
N LEU A 187 21.63 -2.08 6.05
CA LEU A 187 21.05 -3.43 6.10
C LEU A 187 20.60 -3.71 7.52
N GLU A 188 19.45 -4.36 7.63
CA GLU A 188 18.82 -4.69 8.89
C GLU A 188 18.34 -6.14 8.83
N ASP A 189 18.21 -6.75 10.00
CA ASP A 189 17.54 -8.04 10.14
C ASP A 189 16.06 -7.76 10.38
N TYR A 190 15.21 -8.24 9.47
CA TYR A 190 13.77 -8.02 9.53
C TYR A 190 13.04 -9.29 9.97
N THR A 191 12.10 -9.12 10.89
CA THR A 191 11.21 -10.20 11.30
C THR A 191 9.76 -9.81 11.00
N ILE A 192 9.05 -10.63 10.23
CA ILE A 192 7.63 -10.43 9.93
C ILE A 192 6.82 -11.39 10.79
N HIS A 193 5.99 -10.86 11.67
CA HIS A 193 5.22 -11.61 12.66
C HIS A 193 3.75 -11.74 12.23
N LEU A 194 3.19 -12.94 12.38
CA LEU A 194 1.77 -13.21 12.29
C LEU A 194 1.18 -13.26 13.70
N VAL A 195 0.32 -12.32 14.01
CA VAL A 195 -0.31 -12.18 15.33
C VAL A 195 -1.77 -12.57 15.23
N ASN A 196 -2.21 -13.52 16.06
CA ASN A 196 -3.60 -13.91 16.17
C ASN A 196 -4.30 -13.01 17.18
N LEU A 197 -5.22 -12.17 16.68
CA LEU A 197 -5.92 -11.17 17.50
C LEU A 197 -7.02 -11.78 18.36
N ASN A 198 -7.53 -12.96 18.03
CA ASN A 198 -8.56 -13.64 18.83
C ASN A 198 -7.96 -14.27 20.09
N ILE A 199 -6.82 -14.93 19.94
CA ILE A 199 -6.11 -15.61 21.03
C ILE A 199 -5.23 -14.64 21.82
N GLY A 200 -4.71 -13.60 21.16
CA GLY A 200 -3.78 -12.65 21.78
C GLY A 200 -2.34 -13.15 21.84
N ALA A 201 -1.88 -13.84 20.79
CA ALA A 201 -0.53 -14.43 20.74
C ALA A 201 0.09 -14.37 19.34
N VAL A 202 1.42 -14.36 19.28
CA VAL A 202 2.18 -14.55 18.04
C VAL A 202 2.02 -16.00 17.60
N SER A 203 1.58 -16.22 16.36
CA SER A 203 1.37 -17.55 15.80
C SER A 203 2.56 -18.07 15.01
N HIS A 204 3.20 -17.21 14.21
CA HIS A 204 4.38 -17.56 13.42
C HIS A 204 5.18 -16.30 13.08
N TYR A 205 6.44 -16.45 12.68
CA TYR A 205 7.31 -15.36 12.28
C TYR A 205 8.20 -15.78 11.09
N LEU A 206 8.67 -14.81 10.31
CA LEU A 206 9.59 -14.99 9.18
C LEU A 206 10.80 -14.10 9.37
N ASN A 207 12.00 -14.66 9.29
CA ASN A 207 13.26 -13.92 9.47
C ASN A 207 13.93 -13.67 8.11
N PHE A 208 14.35 -12.43 7.88
CA PHE A 208 15.14 -12.00 6.74
C PHE A 208 16.41 -11.35 7.27
N LYS A 209 17.57 -11.90 6.92
CA LYS A 209 18.86 -11.43 7.41
C LYS A 209 19.53 -10.52 6.39
N SER A 210 20.20 -9.48 6.88
CA SER A 210 21.03 -8.58 6.06
C SER A 210 20.33 -8.08 4.80
N ASP A 211 19.05 -7.72 4.95
CA ASP A 211 18.18 -7.36 3.84
C ASP A 211 17.84 -5.86 3.89
N LYS A 212 17.11 -5.40 2.87
CA LYS A 212 16.36 -4.15 2.91
C LYS A 212 14.93 -4.39 2.46
N ILE A 213 14.01 -4.29 3.44
CA ILE A 213 12.57 -4.38 3.25
C ILE A 213 11.93 -3.10 3.78
N PHE A 214 11.21 -2.38 2.93
CA PHE A 214 10.57 -1.12 3.32
C PHE A 214 9.30 -1.36 4.15
N LEU A 215 9.45 -1.51 5.48
CA LEU A 215 8.31 -1.72 6.39
C LEU A 215 7.45 -0.46 6.56
N SER A 216 8.05 0.73 6.47
CA SER A 216 7.35 2.01 6.62
C SER A 216 6.24 2.14 5.57
N HIS A 217 5.06 2.57 6.05
CA HIS A 217 3.83 2.61 5.26
C HIS A 217 3.51 1.34 4.45
N ASN A 218 3.93 0.14 4.89
CA ASN A 218 3.70 -1.12 4.17
C ASN A 218 4.24 -1.14 2.72
N GLN A 219 5.31 -0.39 2.39
CA GLN A 219 5.75 -0.29 0.99
C GLN A 219 6.42 -1.55 0.43
N GLY A 220 7.08 -2.32 1.30
CA GLY A 220 7.74 -3.58 0.97
C GLY A 220 6.88 -4.82 1.22
N LEU A 221 5.68 -4.65 1.82
CA LEU A 221 4.77 -5.73 2.17
C LEU A 221 3.41 -5.51 1.53
N TYR A 222 2.86 -6.54 0.89
CA TYR A 222 1.50 -6.47 0.35
C TYR A 222 0.70 -7.70 0.76
N LEU A 223 -0.46 -7.48 1.38
CA LEU A 223 -1.38 -8.54 1.77
C LEU A 223 -2.66 -8.42 0.94
N PHE A 224 -2.95 -9.47 0.18
CA PHE A 224 -4.20 -9.64 -0.57
C PHE A 224 -4.87 -10.94 -0.11
N ASN A 225 -6.08 -10.84 0.42
CA ASN A 225 -6.79 -11.95 1.09
C ASN A 225 -5.91 -12.60 2.17
N ASN A 226 -5.39 -13.80 1.87
CA ASN A 226 -4.49 -14.58 2.72
C ASN A 226 -3.09 -14.76 2.11
N THR A 227 -2.79 -14.05 1.02
CA THR A 227 -1.52 -14.10 0.30
C THR A 227 -0.68 -12.87 0.64
N LEU A 228 0.45 -13.09 1.30
CA LEU A 228 1.42 -12.06 1.67
C LEU A 228 2.59 -12.09 0.68
N ALA A 229 2.86 -10.97 0.02
CA ALA A 229 4.08 -10.75 -0.73
C ALA A 229 5.05 -9.88 0.08
N VAL A 230 6.33 -10.25 0.08
CA VAL A 230 7.44 -9.50 0.70
C VAL A 230 8.50 -9.21 -0.35
N LEU A 231 8.82 -7.93 -0.59
CA LEU A 231 9.86 -7.52 -1.52
C LEU A 231 11.16 -7.30 -0.74
N SER A 232 12.14 -8.17 -1.01
CA SER A 232 13.54 -7.95 -0.67
C SER A 232 14.17 -7.05 -1.75
N VAL A 233 14.42 -5.79 -1.41
CA VAL A 233 15.05 -4.84 -2.34
C VAL A 233 16.54 -5.12 -2.44
N GLN A 234 17.19 -5.50 -1.33
CA GLN A 234 18.62 -5.83 -1.32
C GLN A 234 18.90 -7.05 -2.21
N HIS A 235 18.14 -8.14 -2.04
CA HIS A 235 18.36 -9.38 -2.77
C HIS A 235 17.60 -9.46 -4.10
N GLN A 236 16.76 -8.48 -4.44
CA GLN A 236 15.95 -8.51 -5.66
C GLN A 236 15.11 -9.79 -5.77
N ILE A 237 14.40 -10.12 -4.69
CA ILE A 237 13.51 -11.30 -4.62
C ILE A 237 12.18 -10.88 -4.02
N ILE A 238 11.08 -11.34 -4.63
CA ILE A 238 9.74 -11.27 -4.06
C ILE A 238 9.41 -12.63 -3.46
N HIS A 239 9.18 -12.67 -2.17
CA HIS A 239 8.75 -13.86 -1.45
C HIS A 239 7.23 -13.84 -1.32
N VAL A 240 6.56 -14.89 -1.79
CA VAL A 240 5.11 -15.03 -1.73
C VAL A 240 4.76 -16.12 -0.73
N TYR A 241 4.06 -15.74 0.33
CA TYR A 241 3.59 -16.61 1.40
C TYR A 241 2.07 -16.68 1.39
N LYS A 242 1.51 -17.83 1.77
CA LYS A 242 0.08 -18.00 2.05
C LYS A 242 -0.11 -18.26 3.53
N ILE A 243 -1.08 -17.59 4.14
CA ILE A 243 -1.43 -17.78 5.55
C ILE A 243 -2.39 -18.97 5.64
N ILE A 244 -1.90 -20.09 6.19
CA ILE A 244 -2.65 -21.34 6.35
C ILE A 244 -2.48 -21.83 7.78
N ARG A 245 -3.58 -22.15 8.47
CA ARG A 245 -3.57 -22.76 9.82
C ARG A 245 -2.64 -22.04 10.80
N ASN A 246 -2.75 -20.71 10.87
CA ASN A 246 -1.98 -19.85 11.78
C ASN A 246 -0.48 -19.75 11.45
N SER A 247 -0.06 -20.12 10.24
CA SER A 247 1.35 -20.08 9.83
C SER A 247 1.51 -19.50 8.43
N PHE A 248 2.62 -18.80 8.20
CA PHE A 248 3.11 -18.53 6.85
C PHE A 248 3.65 -19.79 6.17
N CYS A 249 3.09 -20.14 5.03
CA CYS A 249 3.62 -21.15 4.13
C CYS A 249 4.25 -20.46 2.92
N LEU A 250 5.54 -20.66 2.68
CA LEU A 250 6.19 -20.15 1.46
C LEU A 250 5.59 -20.87 0.26
N VAL A 251 5.00 -20.10 -0.65
CA VAL A 251 4.49 -20.61 -1.92
C VAL A 251 5.60 -20.55 -2.95
N ARG A 252 6.17 -19.37 -3.21
CA ARG A 252 7.18 -19.19 -4.25
C ARG A 252 8.11 -18.02 -3.98
N LYS A 253 9.27 -18.04 -4.66
CA LYS A 253 10.23 -16.94 -4.73
C LYS A 253 10.34 -16.47 -6.18
N ILE A 254 10.18 -15.17 -6.42
CA ILE A 254 10.21 -14.58 -7.76
C ILE A 254 11.41 -13.64 -7.85
N GLY A 255 12.32 -13.87 -8.78
CA GLY A 255 13.51 -13.03 -8.97
C GLY A 255 14.54 -13.73 -9.84
N ARG A 256 15.57 -14.30 -9.19
CA ARG A 256 16.59 -15.15 -9.84
C ARG A 256 15.97 -16.30 -10.64
N PHE A 257 15.01 -17.00 -10.02
CA PHE A 257 14.22 -18.04 -10.65
C PHE A 257 12.74 -17.64 -10.69
N CYS A 258 11.98 -18.27 -11.59
CA CYS A 258 10.56 -18.02 -11.75
C CYS A 258 9.71 -19.25 -11.41
N TYR A 259 10.24 -20.46 -11.60
CA TYR A 259 9.63 -21.71 -11.17
C TYR A 259 10.34 -22.24 -9.92
N GLU A 260 9.61 -23.03 -9.12
CA GLU A 260 10.13 -23.62 -7.88
C GLU A 260 11.22 -24.67 -8.16
N ASP A 261 11.06 -25.44 -9.25
CA ASP A 261 11.99 -26.52 -9.63
C ASP A 261 13.27 -26.02 -10.31
N ASP A 262 13.31 -24.75 -10.77
CA ASP A 262 14.46 -24.16 -11.45
C ASP A 262 15.73 -24.28 -10.59
N HIS A 263 15.60 -24.03 -9.29
CA HIS A 263 16.72 -24.10 -8.36
C HIS A 263 17.31 -25.52 -8.30
N LEU A 264 16.46 -26.54 -8.28
CA LEU A 264 16.89 -27.94 -8.24
C LEU A 264 17.60 -28.34 -9.53
N LEU A 265 17.03 -27.97 -10.68
CA LEU A 265 17.60 -28.23 -12.01
C LEU A 265 18.99 -27.62 -12.13
N VAL A 266 19.14 -26.35 -11.80
CA VAL A 266 20.44 -25.67 -11.88
C VAL A 266 21.43 -26.27 -10.88
N THR A 267 21.00 -26.54 -9.65
CA THR A 267 21.86 -27.17 -8.65
C THR A 267 22.36 -28.54 -9.10
N SER A 268 21.53 -29.33 -9.79
CA SER A 268 21.89 -30.67 -10.26
C SER A 268 23.05 -30.65 -11.28
N VAL A 269 23.11 -29.62 -12.13
CA VAL A 269 24.19 -29.42 -13.10
C VAL A 269 25.49 -29.05 -12.39
N TYR A 270 25.43 -28.11 -11.43
CA TYR A 270 26.63 -27.66 -10.72
C TYR A 270 27.14 -28.62 -9.65
N THR A 271 26.30 -29.53 -9.14
CA THR A 271 26.79 -30.64 -8.30
C THR A 271 27.75 -31.56 -9.06
N ILE A 272 27.59 -31.68 -10.38
CA ILE A 272 28.48 -32.48 -11.24
C ILE A 272 29.79 -31.71 -11.53
N MET A 273 29.71 -30.38 -11.65
CA MET A 273 30.83 -29.52 -12.07
C MET A 273 31.63 -28.87 -10.91
N ASN A 274 31.51 -29.38 -9.68
CA ASN A 274 32.17 -28.92 -8.44
C ASN A 274 31.39 -27.82 -7.67
N ARG A 275 30.60 -28.26 -6.68
CA ARG A 275 29.67 -27.46 -5.87
C ARG A 275 30.32 -26.29 -5.12
N ALA A 276 31.62 -26.38 -4.82
CA ALA A 276 32.36 -25.36 -4.05
C ALA A 276 32.65 -24.08 -4.86
N MET A 277 32.69 -24.17 -6.20
CA MET A 277 32.96 -23.02 -7.07
C MET A 277 31.70 -22.26 -7.52
N TYR A 278 30.54 -22.91 -7.48
CA TYR A 278 29.32 -22.31 -7.97
C TYR A 278 28.73 -21.31 -6.96
N ARG A 279 28.72 -20.03 -7.34
CA ARG A 279 28.13 -18.94 -6.55
C ARG A 279 27.14 -18.17 -7.41
N PRO A 280 25.87 -18.03 -7.00
CA PRO A 280 24.84 -17.27 -7.72
C PRO A 280 25.26 -15.85 -8.10
N PHE A 281 26.05 -15.19 -7.26
CA PHE A 281 26.58 -13.85 -7.53
C PHE A 281 27.46 -13.76 -8.79
N ARG A 282 28.15 -14.84 -9.15
CA ARG A 282 29.08 -14.89 -10.29
C ARG A 282 28.42 -15.38 -11.58
N GLU A 283 27.09 -15.46 -11.61
CA GLU A 283 26.38 -15.88 -12.81
C GLU A 283 26.45 -14.78 -13.88
N ASN A 284 26.90 -15.17 -15.08
CA ASN A 284 26.91 -14.27 -16.24
C ASN A 284 25.51 -14.15 -16.88
N SER A 285 24.59 -15.07 -16.56
CA SER A 285 23.22 -15.08 -17.07
C SER A 285 22.34 -14.06 -16.37
N ILE A 286 21.46 -13.40 -17.13
CA ILE A 286 20.41 -12.54 -16.59
C ILE A 286 19.43 -13.39 -15.76
N ASN A 287 18.96 -12.88 -14.62
CA ASN A 287 18.00 -13.60 -13.78
C ASN A 287 16.68 -13.86 -14.53
N GLY A 288 15.95 -14.90 -14.12
CA GLY A 288 14.74 -15.36 -14.79
C GLY A 288 13.68 -14.26 -14.97
N LEU A 289 13.38 -13.49 -13.92
CA LEU A 289 12.37 -12.44 -13.99
C LEU A 289 12.81 -11.29 -14.92
N LYS A 290 14.05 -10.80 -14.76
CA LYS A 290 14.60 -9.74 -15.61
C LYS A 290 14.73 -10.19 -17.06
N HIS A 291 15.11 -11.44 -17.31
CA HIS A 291 15.15 -11.99 -18.65
C HIS A 291 13.76 -11.99 -19.31
N LYS A 292 12.71 -12.38 -18.57
CA LYS A 292 11.32 -12.31 -19.09
C LYS A 292 10.89 -10.87 -19.41
N LEU A 293 11.29 -9.89 -18.58
CA LEU A 293 11.11 -8.46 -18.87
C LEU A 293 11.81 -8.06 -20.18
N MET A 294 13.09 -8.41 -20.34
CA MET A 294 13.88 -8.10 -21.53
C MET A 294 13.28 -8.72 -22.80
N VAL A 295 12.89 -9.99 -22.73
CA VAL A 295 12.25 -10.71 -23.84
C VAL A 295 10.91 -10.06 -24.20
N PHE A 296 10.12 -9.64 -23.22
CA PHE A 296 8.87 -8.93 -23.46
C PHE A 296 9.11 -7.61 -24.21
N LEU A 297 10.05 -6.79 -23.73
CA LEU A 297 10.41 -5.51 -24.36
C LEU A 297 10.91 -5.71 -25.79
N TYR A 298 11.79 -6.70 -26.02
CA TYR A 298 12.27 -7.05 -27.35
C TYR A 298 11.13 -7.46 -28.29
N LYS A 299 10.24 -8.37 -27.86
CA LYS A 299 9.09 -8.82 -28.66
C LYS A 299 8.12 -7.68 -28.95
N LYS A 300 7.95 -6.74 -28.01
CA LYS A 300 7.15 -5.53 -28.20
C LYS A 300 7.76 -4.65 -29.30
N SER A 301 9.06 -4.35 -29.21
CA SER A 301 9.78 -3.59 -30.25
C SER A 301 9.80 -4.28 -31.61
N GLU A 302 9.88 -5.62 -31.65
CA GLU A 302 9.81 -6.39 -32.90
C GLU A 302 8.42 -6.27 -33.56
N ARG A 303 7.35 -6.39 -32.77
CA ARG A 303 5.96 -6.21 -33.26
C ARG A 303 5.73 -4.80 -33.79
N GLU A 304 6.22 -3.78 -33.08
CA GLU A 304 6.15 -2.38 -33.53
C GLU A 304 6.97 -2.16 -34.81
N SER A 305 8.17 -2.73 -34.90
CA SER A 305 9.00 -2.66 -36.09
C SER A 305 8.31 -3.27 -37.32
N LYS A 306 7.67 -4.43 -37.15
CA LYS A 306 6.87 -5.08 -38.20
C LYS A 306 5.66 -4.25 -38.62
N ARG A 307 4.97 -3.59 -37.67
CA ARG A 307 3.80 -2.74 -37.93
C ARG A 307 4.17 -1.44 -38.66
N SER A 308 5.26 -0.79 -38.27
CA SER A 308 5.71 0.47 -38.85
C SER A 308 6.58 0.30 -40.10
N GLY A 309 7.01 -0.93 -40.41
CA GLY A 309 7.93 -1.21 -41.52
C GLY A 309 9.35 -0.64 -41.32
N SER A 310 9.70 -0.19 -40.11
CA SER A 310 10.97 0.46 -39.78
C SER A 310 11.71 -0.31 -38.69
N GLN A 311 13.02 -0.44 -38.82
CA GLN A 311 13.89 -1.07 -37.81
C GLN A 311 14.17 -0.16 -36.59
N TYR A 312 13.68 1.09 -36.60
CA TYR A 312 13.94 2.06 -35.55
C TYR A 312 13.60 1.57 -34.13
N PRO A 313 12.43 0.92 -33.86
CA PRO A 313 12.10 0.44 -32.52
C PRO A 313 13.10 -0.60 -31.98
N LEU A 314 13.58 -1.49 -32.85
CA LEU A 314 14.59 -2.48 -32.47
C LEU A 314 15.94 -1.82 -32.16
N ARG A 315 16.35 -0.82 -32.95
CA ARG A 315 17.58 -0.05 -32.67
C ARG A 315 17.49 0.69 -31.34
N LYS A 316 16.33 1.26 -31.03
CA LYS A 316 16.06 1.92 -29.74
C LYS A 316 16.18 0.93 -28.57
N PHE A 317 15.65 -0.28 -28.71
CA PHE A 317 15.81 -1.34 -27.69
C PHE A 317 17.29 -1.65 -27.43
N TYR A 318 18.10 -1.86 -28.49
CA TYR A 318 19.52 -2.13 -28.33
C TYR A 318 20.31 -0.94 -27.77
N GLN A 319 19.92 0.29 -28.11
CA GLN A 319 20.53 1.50 -27.54
C GLN A 319 20.34 1.57 -26.03
N TYR A 320 19.15 1.22 -25.52
CA TYR A 320 18.83 1.26 -24.10
C TYR A 320 19.03 -0.07 -23.37
N PHE A 321 19.62 -1.09 -24.03
CA PHE A 321 19.78 -2.43 -23.48
C PHE A 321 20.47 -2.45 -22.11
N ASN A 322 21.58 -1.72 -21.98
CA ASN A 322 22.33 -1.63 -20.71
C ASN A 322 21.52 -0.94 -19.60
N GLN A 323 20.66 0.02 -19.95
CA GLN A 323 19.78 0.67 -18.98
C GLN A 323 18.69 -0.28 -18.50
N PHE A 324 18.13 -1.10 -19.38
CA PHE A 324 17.17 -2.13 -18.95
C PHE A 324 17.81 -3.20 -18.06
N LEU A 325 19.07 -3.57 -18.33
CA LEU A 325 19.82 -4.49 -17.47
C LEU A 325 20.11 -3.91 -16.08
N SER A 326 20.34 -2.60 -15.98
CA SER A 326 20.62 -1.93 -14.70
C SER A 326 19.36 -1.72 -13.85
N LEU A 327 18.16 -1.89 -14.39
CA LEU A 327 16.92 -1.78 -13.63
C LEU A 327 16.87 -2.74 -12.43
N ARG A 328 16.25 -2.27 -11.34
CA ARG A 328 16.03 -2.98 -10.08
C ARG A 328 14.57 -2.85 -9.67
N MET A 329 14.01 -3.91 -9.10
CA MET A 329 12.72 -3.91 -8.44
C MET A 329 12.77 -2.95 -7.25
N TRP A 330 11.87 -1.98 -7.26
CA TRP A 330 11.79 -0.95 -6.23
C TRP A 330 10.53 -1.10 -5.38
N LYS A 331 9.38 -1.37 -6.02
CA LYS A 331 8.08 -1.54 -5.35
C LYS A 331 7.28 -2.65 -6.00
N MET A 332 6.32 -3.19 -5.26
CA MET A 332 5.38 -4.19 -5.78
C MET A 332 3.99 -4.01 -5.19
N GLN A 333 3.01 -4.63 -5.84
CA GLN A 333 1.63 -4.71 -5.39
C GLN A 333 0.99 -5.99 -5.94
N LEU A 334 0.24 -6.72 -5.11
CA LEU A 334 -0.65 -7.76 -5.62
C LEU A 334 -1.90 -7.10 -6.21
N LEU A 335 -2.25 -7.47 -7.44
CA LEU A 335 -3.49 -7.03 -8.09
C LEU A 335 -4.64 -7.99 -7.77
N ASP A 336 -4.31 -9.27 -7.67
CA ASP A 336 -5.17 -10.36 -7.23
C ASP A 336 -4.32 -11.51 -6.63
N GLU A 337 -4.86 -12.73 -6.57
CA GLU A 337 -4.14 -13.88 -6.03
C GLU A 337 -2.99 -14.39 -6.93
N GLU A 338 -3.02 -14.08 -8.23
CA GLU A 338 -2.09 -14.61 -9.23
C GLU A 338 -1.23 -13.53 -9.91
N HIS A 339 -1.68 -12.29 -9.95
CA HIS A 339 -1.05 -11.20 -10.68
C HIS A 339 -0.39 -10.21 -9.73
N ILE A 340 0.86 -9.86 -10.06
CA ILE A 340 1.65 -8.89 -9.32
C ILE A 340 2.08 -7.76 -10.25
N LEU A 341 1.91 -6.53 -9.79
CA LEU A 341 2.45 -5.33 -10.40
C LEU A 341 3.81 -5.03 -9.76
N ILE A 342 4.86 -4.99 -10.58
CA ILE A 342 6.23 -4.72 -10.13
C ILE A 342 6.71 -3.43 -10.79
N ARG A 343 7.22 -2.50 -9.98
CA ARG A 343 7.84 -1.27 -10.47
C ARG A 343 9.35 -1.42 -10.47
N TYR A 344 9.93 -1.33 -11.66
CA TYR A 344 11.36 -1.26 -11.89
C TYR A 344 11.82 0.19 -12.00
N ALA A 345 12.96 0.49 -11.38
CA ALA A 345 13.62 1.79 -11.47
C ALA A 345 15.15 1.59 -11.52
N SER A 346 15.92 2.67 -11.66
CA SER A 346 17.37 2.60 -11.53
C SER A 346 17.79 2.16 -10.12
N GLU A 347 18.99 1.60 -9.99
CA GLU A 347 19.55 1.21 -8.69
C GLU A 347 19.61 2.38 -7.70
N GLU A 348 19.88 3.59 -8.19
CA GLU A 348 19.92 4.82 -7.39
C GLU A 348 18.55 5.17 -6.78
N VAL A 349 17.46 4.93 -7.51
CA VAL A 349 16.10 5.12 -6.99
C VAL A 349 15.76 4.03 -5.97
N ALA A 350 16.08 2.77 -6.27
CA ALA A 350 15.83 1.65 -5.35
C ALA A 350 16.60 1.81 -4.03
N THR A 351 17.78 2.45 -4.09
CA THR A 351 18.66 2.76 -2.95
C THR A 351 18.49 4.18 -2.41
N ILE A 352 17.37 4.87 -2.70
CA ILE A 352 17.01 6.22 -2.18
C ILE A 352 18.21 7.19 -2.24
N LYS A 353 19.06 7.09 -3.25
CA LYS A 353 20.12 8.08 -3.51
C LYS A 353 19.55 9.37 -4.10
N ILE A 354 18.35 9.27 -4.69
CA ILE A 354 17.63 10.37 -5.35
C ILE A 354 16.46 10.80 -4.47
N GLN A 355 16.37 12.10 -4.20
CA GLN A 355 15.31 12.69 -3.38
C GLN A 355 13.94 12.65 -4.08
N GLU A 356 13.90 12.79 -5.40
CA GLU A 356 12.67 12.74 -6.20
C GLU A 356 12.62 11.50 -7.10
N PRO A 357 12.26 10.32 -6.58
CA PRO A 357 12.33 9.08 -7.34
C PRO A 357 11.31 9.00 -8.49
N ASN A 358 10.22 9.78 -8.39
CA ASN A 358 9.18 9.78 -9.43
C ASN A 358 9.58 10.57 -10.68
N THR A 359 10.63 11.41 -10.62
CA THR A 359 11.14 12.12 -11.80
C THR A 359 12.01 11.25 -12.70
N GLN A 360 12.47 10.10 -12.20
CA GLN A 360 13.27 9.15 -12.97
C GLN A 360 12.40 8.23 -13.84
N ALA A 361 12.96 7.74 -14.93
CA ALA A 361 12.32 6.73 -15.77
C ALA A 361 12.08 5.45 -14.96
N SER A 362 10.87 4.93 -15.02
CA SER A 362 10.50 3.67 -14.35
C SER A 362 9.53 2.87 -15.21
N PHE A 363 9.55 1.56 -15.02
CA PHE A 363 8.73 0.61 -15.76
C PHE A 363 7.80 -0.14 -14.80
N PHE A 364 6.56 -0.32 -15.22
CA PHE A 364 5.55 -1.10 -14.53
C PHE A 364 5.35 -2.41 -15.27
N MET A 365 5.64 -3.52 -14.63
CA MET A 365 5.48 -4.86 -15.19
C MET A 365 4.32 -5.57 -14.51
N VAL A 366 3.37 -6.07 -15.30
CA VAL A 366 2.31 -6.96 -14.83
C VAL A 366 2.76 -8.40 -15.06
N TYR A 367 2.96 -9.14 -13.98
CA TYR A 367 3.47 -10.51 -14.02
C TYR A 367 2.43 -11.49 -13.47
N ASN A 368 2.10 -12.53 -14.24
CA ASN A 368 1.30 -13.64 -13.76
C ASN A 368 2.23 -14.64 -13.07
N MET A 369 2.00 -14.85 -11.78
CA MET A 369 2.78 -15.75 -10.95
C MET A 369 2.51 -17.20 -11.31
N ALA A 370 1.26 -17.59 -11.57
CA ALA A 370 0.86 -18.97 -11.86
C ALA A 370 1.47 -19.51 -13.17
N THR A 371 1.37 -18.75 -14.26
CA THR A 371 1.92 -19.12 -15.57
C THR A 371 3.39 -18.69 -15.74
N THR A 372 3.91 -17.86 -14.84
CA THR A 372 5.21 -17.20 -14.92
C THR A 372 5.40 -16.32 -16.16
N THR A 373 4.33 -15.76 -16.72
CA THR A 373 4.41 -14.92 -17.92
C THR A 373 4.28 -13.43 -17.61
N VAL A 374 5.07 -12.61 -18.30
CA VAL A 374 4.87 -11.15 -18.32
C VAL A 374 3.71 -10.84 -19.25
N LEU A 375 2.67 -10.20 -18.72
CA LEU A 375 1.46 -9.86 -19.47
C LEU A 375 1.64 -8.56 -20.24
N GLU A 376 2.06 -7.48 -19.55
CA GLU A 376 2.28 -6.18 -20.15
C GLU A 376 3.36 -5.39 -19.38
N VAL A 377 4.05 -4.49 -20.09
CA VAL A 377 5.04 -3.57 -19.51
C VAL A 377 4.75 -2.15 -19.97
N PHE A 378 4.57 -1.26 -19.01
CA PHE A 378 4.27 0.15 -19.21
C PHE A 378 5.43 1.03 -18.76
N GLU A 379 5.66 2.12 -19.48
CA GLU A 379 6.52 3.21 -19.01
C GLU A 379 5.74 4.10 -18.02
N ASN A 380 6.45 4.82 -17.16
CA ASN A 380 5.85 5.78 -16.23
C ASN A 380 5.16 6.97 -16.89
N THR A 381 5.33 7.14 -18.20
CA THR A 381 4.69 8.17 -19.03
C THR A 381 3.46 7.65 -19.78
N SER A 382 3.10 6.35 -19.62
CA SER A 382 2.05 5.70 -20.41
C SER A 382 0.65 6.25 -20.15
N ASP A 383 -0.02 6.73 -21.22
CA ASP A 383 -1.43 7.12 -21.18
C ASP A 383 -2.37 5.93 -20.94
N GLU A 384 -1.99 4.74 -21.43
CA GLU A 384 -2.81 3.53 -21.32
C GLU A 384 -2.92 3.08 -19.87
N LEU A 385 -1.78 2.99 -19.17
CA LEU A 385 -1.78 2.64 -17.75
C LEU A 385 -2.53 3.68 -16.92
N LEU A 386 -2.41 4.97 -17.26
CA LEU A 386 -3.16 6.02 -16.58
C LEU A 386 -4.67 5.83 -16.77
N LYS A 387 -5.14 5.55 -17.99
CA LYS A 387 -6.56 5.28 -18.25
C LYS A 387 -7.04 4.06 -17.45
N ILE A 388 -6.26 2.97 -17.42
CA ILE A 388 -6.59 1.78 -16.64
C ILE A 388 -6.71 2.14 -15.15
N TYR A 389 -5.75 2.89 -14.61
CA TYR A 389 -5.76 3.33 -13.22
C TYR A 389 -6.96 4.23 -12.89
N GLU A 390 -7.30 5.19 -13.76
CA GLU A 390 -8.45 6.09 -13.56
C GLU A 390 -9.79 5.34 -13.56
N HIS A 391 -9.95 4.32 -14.42
CA HIS A 391 -11.20 3.56 -14.53
C HIS A 391 -11.32 2.45 -13.46
N PHE A 392 -10.20 1.86 -13.03
CA PHE A 392 -10.17 0.71 -12.12
C PHE A 392 -9.44 1.00 -10.81
N CYS A 393 -9.43 2.26 -10.36
CA CYS A 393 -8.70 2.73 -9.18
C CYS A 393 -9.00 1.89 -7.92
N ASP A 394 -10.25 1.48 -7.73
CA ASP A 394 -10.69 0.68 -6.58
C ASP A 394 -10.04 -0.71 -6.51
N ASN A 395 -9.77 -1.32 -7.67
CA ASN A 395 -9.09 -2.61 -7.74
C ASN A 395 -7.62 -2.48 -7.30
N PHE A 396 -6.95 -1.39 -7.67
CA PHE A 396 -5.59 -1.09 -7.18
C PHE A 396 -5.55 -0.75 -5.69
N ARG A 397 -6.64 -0.28 -5.09
CA ARG A 397 -6.67 0.07 -3.66
C ARG A 397 -7.02 -1.11 -2.75
N ASN A 398 -7.41 -2.25 -3.33
CA ASN A 398 -7.98 -3.39 -2.61
C ASN A 398 -9.15 -2.96 -1.70
N SER A 399 -10.09 -2.22 -2.28
CA SER A 399 -11.23 -1.58 -1.59
C SER A 399 -12.25 -2.56 -0.95
N TYR A 400 -12.10 -3.88 -1.14
CA TYR A 400 -13.09 -4.89 -0.74
C TYR A 400 -12.84 -5.53 0.63
N ILE A 401 -11.79 -5.10 1.34
CA ILE A 401 -11.44 -5.64 2.66
C ILE A 401 -12.55 -5.42 3.72
N ASN A 402 -13.48 -4.48 3.50
CA ASN A 402 -14.58 -4.22 4.43
C ASN A 402 -15.78 -5.16 4.18
N PRO A 403 -16.07 -6.12 5.09
CA PRO A 403 -17.19 -7.06 4.95
C PRO A 403 -18.56 -6.37 4.98
N GLU A 404 -18.66 -5.15 5.52
CA GLU A 404 -19.91 -4.38 5.54
C GLU A 404 -20.19 -3.60 4.25
N GLY A 405 -19.25 -3.64 3.29
CA GLY A 405 -19.46 -3.15 1.93
C GLY A 405 -19.37 -1.63 1.76
N PHE A 406 -18.75 -0.89 2.69
CA PHE A 406 -18.45 0.52 2.46
C PHE A 406 -17.15 0.67 1.65
N MET A 407 -17.28 1.03 0.38
CA MET A 407 -16.12 1.29 -0.48
C MET A 407 -15.55 2.70 -0.23
N PRO A 408 -14.22 2.84 -0.09
CA PRO A 408 -13.58 4.15 0.01
C PRO A 408 -13.85 4.97 -1.24
N CYS A 409 -13.87 6.29 -1.06
CA CYS A 409 -14.12 7.22 -2.15
C CYS A 409 -12.95 7.20 -3.17
N SER A 410 -13.26 7.05 -4.45
CA SER A 410 -12.26 7.05 -5.51
C SER A 410 -12.75 7.76 -6.77
N PRO A 411 -11.84 8.17 -7.67
CA PRO A 411 -12.22 8.72 -8.97
C PRO A 411 -13.05 7.75 -9.83
N ALA A 412 -12.97 6.45 -9.57
CA ALA A 412 -13.71 5.43 -10.31
C ALA A 412 -15.17 5.30 -9.85
N ASN A 413 -15.47 5.62 -8.57
CA ASN A 413 -16.78 5.38 -7.98
C ASN A 413 -17.55 6.65 -7.57
N ASN A 414 -16.91 7.82 -7.58
CA ASN A 414 -17.52 9.09 -7.17
C ASN A 414 -17.22 10.22 -8.17
N ILE A 415 -18.28 10.89 -8.63
CA ILE A 415 -18.20 11.99 -9.60
C ILE A 415 -17.44 13.21 -9.07
N HIS A 416 -17.59 13.56 -7.80
CA HIS A 416 -16.91 14.71 -7.20
C HIS A 416 -15.41 14.44 -7.07
N SER A 417 -15.03 13.22 -6.66
CA SER A 417 -13.63 12.81 -6.64
C SER A 417 -13.05 12.69 -8.03
N TRP A 418 -13.84 12.27 -9.03
CA TRP A 418 -13.43 12.29 -10.43
C TRP A 418 -13.18 13.72 -10.91
N GLU A 419 -14.09 14.67 -10.65
CA GLU A 419 -13.92 16.08 -11.02
C GLU A 419 -12.69 16.70 -10.37
N SER A 420 -12.45 16.46 -9.08
CA SER A 420 -11.24 16.92 -8.39
C SER A 420 -9.97 16.32 -8.99
N HIS A 421 -9.99 15.02 -9.34
CA HIS A 421 -8.89 14.36 -10.02
C HIS A 421 -8.63 14.95 -11.41
N GLN A 422 -9.68 15.25 -12.19
CA GLN A 422 -9.53 15.91 -13.50
C GLN A 422 -9.02 17.34 -13.39
N LYS A 423 -9.50 18.12 -12.41
CA LYS A 423 -8.97 19.46 -12.13
C LYS A 423 -7.48 19.38 -11.80
N PHE A 424 -7.09 18.48 -10.91
CA PHE A 424 -5.70 18.25 -10.56
C PHE A 424 -4.83 17.90 -11.78
N LYS A 425 -5.29 16.97 -12.62
CA LYS A 425 -4.63 16.61 -13.88
C LYS A 425 -4.47 17.82 -14.80
N ASN A 426 -5.53 18.60 -15.00
CA ASN A 426 -5.52 19.80 -15.84
C ASN A 426 -4.59 20.89 -15.29
N THR A 427 -4.51 21.06 -13.96
CA THR A 427 -3.56 21.99 -13.33
C THR A 427 -2.12 21.63 -13.64
N ILE A 428 -1.77 20.33 -13.62
CA ILE A 428 -0.42 19.88 -13.97
C ILE A 428 -0.15 20.11 -15.46
N ILE A 429 -1.11 19.80 -16.33
CA ILE A 429 -0.96 19.98 -17.77
C ILE A 429 -0.71 21.44 -18.13
N ASN A 430 -1.43 22.38 -17.49
CA ASN A 430 -1.36 23.80 -17.78
C ASN A 430 -0.23 24.55 -17.07
N ALA A 431 0.60 23.88 -16.26
CA ALA A 431 1.71 24.50 -15.55
C ALA A 431 2.87 24.89 -16.51
N LYS A 432 3.73 25.85 -16.12
CA LYS A 432 4.83 26.38 -16.96
C LYS A 432 5.83 25.32 -17.48
N PHE A 433 6.03 24.24 -16.72
CA PHE A 433 6.83 23.07 -17.10
C PHE A 433 5.99 21.79 -17.11
N GLY A 434 4.68 21.96 -17.32
CA GLY A 434 3.68 20.93 -17.35
C GLY A 434 3.58 20.24 -18.70
N GLY A 435 2.72 19.23 -18.75
CA GLY A 435 2.38 18.51 -19.98
C GLY A 435 1.72 17.18 -19.65
N THR A 436 1.15 16.52 -20.66
CA THR A 436 0.49 15.21 -20.47
C THR A 436 1.44 14.17 -19.90
N MET A 437 2.67 14.12 -20.39
CA MET A 437 3.68 13.16 -19.91
C MET A 437 4.04 13.38 -18.43
N GLU A 438 4.17 14.63 -18.00
CA GLU A 438 4.48 14.97 -16.61
C GLU A 438 3.28 14.73 -15.70
N ALA A 439 2.05 15.01 -16.17
CA ALA A 439 0.83 14.65 -15.47
C ALA A 439 0.71 13.14 -15.26
N ASN A 440 0.93 12.35 -16.32
CA ASN A 440 0.92 10.88 -16.24
C ASN A 440 1.93 10.38 -15.22
N LYS A 441 3.15 10.88 -15.30
CA LYS A 441 4.25 10.50 -14.41
C LYS A 441 3.98 10.80 -12.95
N ARG A 442 3.35 11.95 -12.64
CA ARG A 442 2.96 12.33 -11.28
C ARG A 442 1.83 11.45 -10.74
N ILE A 443 0.80 11.21 -11.54
CA ILE A 443 -0.35 10.38 -11.13
C ILE A 443 0.08 8.92 -10.96
N LEU A 444 0.78 8.35 -11.95
CA LEU A 444 1.32 6.99 -11.91
C LEU A 444 2.43 6.81 -10.87
N GLY A 445 3.03 7.90 -10.38
CA GLY A 445 3.96 7.88 -9.25
C GLY A 445 3.37 7.31 -7.96
N GLN A 446 2.03 7.25 -7.84
CA GLN A 446 1.32 6.59 -6.74
C GLN A 446 1.37 5.06 -6.83
N LEU A 447 1.59 4.51 -8.03
CA LEU A 447 1.71 3.06 -8.23
C LEU A 447 3.15 2.60 -7.94
N PRO A 448 3.32 1.38 -7.40
CA PRO A 448 2.30 0.51 -6.84
C PRO A 448 1.74 1.06 -5.52
N VAL A 449 0.45 0.82 -5.27
CA VAL A 449 -0.26 1.28 -4.08
C VAL A 449 0.21 0.47 -2.86
N ALA A 450 0.46 1.15 -1.74
CA ALA A 450 0.75 0.48 -0.48
C ALA A 450 -0.49 -0.23 0.10
N ALA A 451 -0.33 -1.47 0.58
CA ALA A 451 -1.45 -2.25 1.09
C ALA A 451 -2.12 -1.60 2.32
N GLN A 452 -3.46 -1.57 2.32
CA GLN A 452 -4.30 -1.10 3.43
C GLN A 452 -3.96 0.31 3.92
N SER A 453 -3.62 1.19 2.97
CA SER A 453 -3.25 2.59 3.22
C SER A 453 -4.45 3.55 3.24
N PHE A 454 -5.57 3.15 2.65
CA PHE A 454 -6.79 3.97 2.54
C PHE A 454 -7.81 3.63 3.61
N THR A 455 -8.53 4.66 4.06
CA THR A 455 -9.58 4.61 5.06
C THR A 455 -10.94 4.50 4.37
N SER A 456 -11.75 3.52 4.78
CA SER A 456 -13.13 3.35 4.31
C SER A 456 -14.13 4.17 5.15
N SER A 457 -13.75 5.38 5.59
CA SER A 457 -14.62 6.20 6.44
C SER A 457 -15.71 6.87 5.61
N PRO A 458 -17.00 6.81 6.03
CA PRO A 458 -18.08 7.51 5.36
C PRO A 458 -17.95 9.03 5.39
N TYR A 459 -17.23 9.57 6.38
CA TYR A 459 -16.97 11.00 6.49
C TYR A 459 -15.97 11.51 5.44
N LEU A 460 -15.22 10.60 4.79
CA LEU A 460 -14.32 10.92 3.69
C LEU A 460 -14.98 10.72 2.32
N ASP A 461 -16.29 10.49 2.28
CA ASP A 461 -17.04 10.42 1.03
C ASP A 461 -17.43 11.83 0.55
N THR A 462 -16.77 12.28 -0.51
CA THR A 462 -16.99 13.58 -1.16
C THR A 462 -18.40 13.74 -1.75
N SER A 463 -19.18 12.66 -1.88
CA SER A 463 -20.59 12.75 -2.27
C SER A 463 -21.54 13.06 -1.12
N LEU A 464 -21.07 12.87 0.12
CA LEU A 464 -21.85 13.08 1.34
C LEU A 464 -21.42 14.33 2.10
N TYR A 465 -20.11 14.55 2.20
CA TYR A 465 -19.54 15.63 3.00
C TYR A 465 -18.52 16.44 2.21
N SER A 466 -18.44 17.73 2.56
CA SER A 466 -17.29 18.57 2.24
C SER A 466 -16.39 18.62 3.48
N TYR A 467 -15.10 18.43 3.29
CA TYR A 467 -14.11 18.46 4.35
C TYR A 467 -12.86 19.20 3.88
N ASP A 468 -12.13 19.79 4.81
CA ASP A 468 -10.83 20.36 4.50
C ASP A 468 -9.82 19.22 4.29
N GLU A 469 -9.32 19.10 3.06
CA GLU A 469 -8.35 18.08 2.67
C GLU A 469 -7.10 18.13 3.56
N LYS A 470 -6.76 19.29 4.15
CA LYS A 470 -5.61 19.46 5.08
C LYS A 470 -5.68 18.63 6.35
N TRP A 471 -6.82 18.02 6.66
CA TRP A 471 -7.02 17.16 7.83
C TRP A 471 -7.02 15.66 7.50
N VAL A 472 -6.92 15.30 6.21
CA VAL A 472 -6.97 13.92 5.73
C VAL A 472 -5.55 13.39 5.49
N SER A 473 -5.29 12.06 5.51
CA SER A 473 -3.94 11.55 5.26
C SER A 473 -3.36 12.05 3.92
N PRO A 474 -2.07 12.47 3.84
CA PRO A 474 -1.42 12.85 2.58
C PRO A 474 -1.46 11.74 1.51
N MET A 475 -1.63 10.48 1.93
CA MET A 475 -1.75 9.32 1.05
C MET A 475 -3.12 9.24 0.35
N GLU A 476 -4.14 9.87 0.92
CA GLU A 476 -5.51 9.91 0.40
C GLU A 476 -5.80 11.21 -0.38
N ARG A 477 -4.99 12.24 -0.18
CA ARG A 477 -5.11 13.51 -0.91
C ARG A 477 -4.56 13.39 -2.34
N PRO A 478 -5.17 14.07 -3.32
CA PRO A 478 -4.45 14.46 -4.53
C PRO A 478 -3.22 15.29 -4.10
N LYS A 479 -2.01 14.85 -4.47
CA LYS A 479 -0.78 15.56 -4.08
C LYS A 479 -0.79 16.94 -4.74
N VAL A 480 -0.99 18.00 -3.97
CA VAL A 480 -1.03 19.38 -4.49
C VAL A 480 0.24 19.69 -5.28
N VAL A 481 0.09 20.44 -6.37
CA VAL A 481 1.24 20.99 -7.10
C VAL A 481 1.85 22.07 -6.23
N ASP A 482 2.91 21.76 -5.50
CA ASP A 482 3.77 22.79 -4.95
C ASP A 482 4.41 23.51 -6.14
N PHE A 483 3.90 24.71 -6.43
CA PHE A 483 4.64 25.64 -7.26
C PHE A 483 5.92 25.95 -6.49
N ILE A 484 7.06 25.71 -7.13
CA ILE A 484 8.35 26.23 -6.68
C ILE A 484 8.16 27.76 -6.57
N GLN A 485 7.83 28.25 -5.38
CA GLN A 485 8.10 29.62 -5.01
C GLN A 485 9.62 29.67 -4.95
N GLY A 486 10.20 30.29 -5.98
CA GLY A 486 11.63 30.56 -5.99
C GLY A 486 12.04 31.23 -4.68
N ASN A 487 13.20 30.83 -4.18
CA ASN A 487 13.96 31.55 -3.18
C ASN A 487 13.75 33.06 -3.35
N GLN A 488 13.00 33.65 -2.43
CA GLN A 488 13.22 35.04 -2.09
C GLN A 488 14.12 34.99 -0.87
N ASP A 489 15.41 35.18 -1.16
CA ASP A 489 16.37 35.67 -0.19
C ASP A 489 15.76 36.89 0.53
N TYR A 490 15.67 36.81 1.86
CA TYR A 490 16.13 37.82 2.81
C TYR A 490 16.27 37.20 4.20
#